data_AF-A0A1W9QPT9-F1
#
_entry.id   AF-A0A1W9QPT9-F1
#
_cell.length_a   1.000
_cell.length_b   1.000
_cell.length_c   1.000
_cell.angle_alpha   90.00
_cell.angle_beta   90.00
_cell.angle_gamma   90.00
#
_symmetry.space_group_name_H-M   'P 1'
#
loop_
_entity.id
_entity.type
_entity.pdbx_description
1 polymer ?
#
loop_
_entity_poly.entity_id
_entity_poly.type
_entity_poly.pdbx_seq_one_letter_code
_entity_poly.pdbx_strand_id
1 'polypeptide(L)'
;MSLMKKNEVLSAISDKLIAIKNKAVKDETKDAINKISKEIQKTTEEEIFEEFELRFKQVHSGFYDKLIQRFPDLSPNEQRLCAFLKLNMTTKEISELTGQQASSLETARYRLRKKLGITNSQVNLITFLSQI
;
A
#
# COMPACT_ATOMS: atom_id res chain seq x y z
N MET A 1 17.11 10.62 3.10
CA MET A 1 17.53 10.45 4.51
C MET A 1 16.50 10.94 5.54
N SER A 2 15.73 12.02 5.28
CA SER A 2 14.75 12.54 6.26
C SER A 2 13.52 11.63 6.44
N LEU A 3 12.97 11.08 5.34
CA LEU A 3 11.74 10.26 5.37
C LEU A 3 11.92 8.90 6.07
N MET A 4 13.02 8.17 5.79
CA MET A 4 13.32 6.91 6.48
C MET A 4 13.43 7.10 8.00
N LYS A 5 14.13 8.15 8.45
CA LYS A 5 14.24 8.47 9.88
C LYS A 5 12.88 8.83 10.48
N LYS A 6 12.04 9.58 9.76
CA LYS A 6 10.67 9.88 10.18
C LYS A 6 9.85 8.59 10.33
N ASN A 7 9.95 7.67 9.37
CA ASN A 7 9.23 6.38 9.40
C ASN A 7 9.70 5.48 10.54
N GLU A 8 11.01 5.42 10.83
CA GLU A 8 11.54 4.70 11.98
C GLU A 8 10.98 5.22 13.30
N VAL A 9 10.91 6.55 13.45
CA VAL A 9 10.31 7.18 14.65
C VAL A 9 8.82 6.88 14.75
N LEU A 10 8.07 6.98 13.64
CA LEU A 10 6.63 6.69 13.62
C LEU A 10 6.34 5.20 13.90
N SER A 11 7.17 4.29 13.39
CA SER A 11 7.11 2.87 13.72
C SER A 11 7.32 2.63 15.21
N ALA A 12 8.37 3.23 15.80
CA ALA A 12 8.64 3.11 17.22
C ALA A 12 7.51 3.70 18.10
N ILE A 13 6.84 4.76 17.63
CA ILE A 13 5.65 5.30 18.30
C ILE A 13 4.47 4.32 18.19
N SER A 14 4.25 3.73 17.01
CA SER A 14 3.20 2.73 16.81
C SER A 14 3.38 1.52 17.73
N ASP A 15 4.62 1.03 17.88
CA ASP A 15 4.93 -0.10 18.77
C ASP A 15 4.66 0.24 20.24
N LYS A 16 5.01 1.46 20.68
CA LYS A 16 4.71 1.94 22.03
C LYS A 16 3.19 2.05 22.25
N LEU A 17 2.44 2.53 21.27
CA LEU A 17 0.98 2.61 21.34
C LEU A 17 0.35 1.22 21.45
N ILE A 18 0.84 0.22 20.71
CA ILE A 18 0.39 -1.17 20.83
C ILE A 18 0.68 -1.72 22.24
N ALA A 19 1.87 -1.46 22.79
CA ALA A 19 2.22 -1.89 24.14
C ALA A 19 1.31 -1.26 25.21
N ILE A 20 0.95 0.02 25.05
CA ILE A 20 -0.01 0.71 25.95
C ILE A 20 -1.41 0.12 25.78
N LYS A 21 -1.86 -0.15 24.54
CA LYS A 21 -3.16 -0.75 24.25
C LYS A 21 -3.33 -2.11 24.93
N ASN A 22 -2.30 -2.94 24.90
CA ASN A 22 -2.34 -4.28 25.50
C ASN A 22 -2.42 -4.24 27.04
N LYS A 23 -2.00 -3.13 27.66
CA LYS A 23 -2.13 -2.90 29.11
C LYS A 23 -3.40 -2.12 29.49
N ALA A 24 -4.10 -1.54 28.52
CA ALA A 24 -5.29 -0.76 28.77
C ALA A 24 -6.48 -1.68 29.11
N VAL A 25 -7.12 -1.40 30.24
CA VAL A 25 -8.30 -2.17 30.70
C VAL A 25 -9.59 -1.62 30.09
N LYS A 26 -9.70 -0.30 29.92
CA LYS A 26 -10.89 0.36 29.37
C LYS A 26 -10.92 0.31 27.85
N ASP A 27 -12.07 -0.06 27.29
CA ASP A 27 -12.25 -0.16 25.83
C ASP A 27 -12.20 1.21 25.14
N GLU A 28 -12.67 2.28 25.79
CA GLU A 28 -12.53 3.66 25.29
C GLU A 28 -11.06 4.05 25.04
N THR A 29 -10.16 3.63 25.93
CA THR A 29 -8.72 3.89 25.79
C THR A 29 -8.13 3.08 24.64
N LYS A 30 -8.56 1.83 24.46
CA LYS A 30 -8.13 0.99 23.32
C LYS A 30 -8.61 1.60 21.99
N ASP A 31 -9.83 2.12 21.95
CA ASP A 31 -10.40 2.75 20.76
C ASP A 31 -9.70 4.07 20.41
N ALA A 32 -9.40 4.91 21.40
CA ALA A 32 -8.60 6.12 21.19
C ALA A 32 -7.20 5.78 20.63
N ILE A 33 -6.53 4.75 21.17
CA ILE A 33 -5.23 4.30 20.67
C ILE A 33 -5.34 3.75 19.24
N ASN A 34 -6.39 2.99 18.93
CA ASN A 34 -6.62 2.48 17.58
C ASN A 34 -6.84 3.61 16.56
N LYS A 35 -7.54 4.69 16.95
CA LYS A 35 -7.74 5.87 16.09
C LYS A 35 -6.40 6.55 15.78
N ILE A 36 -5.61 6.86 16.81
CA ILE A 36 -4.29 7.50 16.64
C ILE A 36 -3.35 6.62 15.81
N SER A 37 -3.33 5.31 16.06
CA SER A 37 -2.49 4.37 15.31
C SER A 37 -2.85 4.35 13.82
N LYS A 38 -4.15 4.41 13.50
CA LYS A 38 -4.65 4.50 12.12
C LYS A 38 -4.28 5.82 11.44
N GLU A 39 -4.34 6.94 12.16
CA GLU A 39 -3.95 8.24 11.62
C GLU A 39 -2.45 8.29 11.30
N ILE A 40 -1.59 7.79 12.21
CA ILE A 40 -0.14 7.70 11.99
C ILE A 40 0.16 6.85 10.74
N GLN A 41 -0.47 5.68 10.61
CA GLN A 41 -0.30 4.82 9.44
C GLN A 41 -0.73 5.54 8.16
N LYS A 42 -1.89 6.18 8.16
CA LYS A 42 -2.41 6.88 6.98
C LYS A 42 -1.49 8.00 6.51
N THR A 43 -1.01 8.86 7.41
CA THR A 43 -0.10 9.96 7.05
C THR A 43 1.23 9.45 6.49
N THR A 44 1.76 8.37 7.08
CA THR A 44 3.01 7.75 6.62
C THR A 44 2.86 7.14 5.23
N GLU A 45 1.76 6.41 4.99
CA GLU A 45 1.46 5.80 3.70
C GLU A 45 1.29 6.85 2.59
N GLU A 46 0.63 7.97 2.87
CA GLU A 46 0.40 9.05 1.90
C GLU A 46 1.70 9.73 1.47
N GLU A 47 2.58 10.10 2.41
CA GLU A 47 3.85 10.77 2.09
C GLU A 47 4.82 9.86 1.30
N ILE A 48 4.95 8.59 1.72
CA ILE A 48 5.79 7.62 1.00
C ILE A 48 5.26 7.43 -0.43
N PHE A 49 3.93 7.37 -0.56
CA PHE A 49 3.32 7.18 -1.87
C PHE A 49 3.48 8.39 -2.79
N GLU A 50 3.38 9.62 -2.28
CA GLU A 50 3.61 10.82 -3.09
C GLU A 50 5.04 10.85 -3.67
N GLU A 51 6.06 10.53 -2.85
CA GLU A 51 7.44 10.45 -3.33
C GLU A 51 7.62 9.30 -4.33
N PHE A 52 7.03 8.15 -4.05
CA PHE A 52 7.02 7.02 -4.96
C PHE A 52 6.39 7.37 -6.30
N GLU A 53 5.21 7.98 -6.31
CA GLU A 53 4.44 8.30 -7.50
C GLU A 53 5.19 9.31 -8.38
N LEU A 54 5.83 10.31 -7.76
CA LEU A 54 6.66 11.27 -8.46
C LEU A 54 7.82 10.57 -9.19
N ARG A 55 8.55 9.69 -8.51
CA ARG A 55 9.66 8.92 -9.11
C ARG A 55 9.16 7.92 -10.16
N PHE A 56 8.05 7.25 -9.91
CA PHE A 56 7.47 6.28 -10.83
C PHE A 56 7.04 6.94 -12.13
N LYS A 57 6.35 8.08 -12.07
CA LYS A 57 5.90 8.84 -13.26
C LYS A 57 7.06 9.34 -14.11
N GLN A 58 8.21 9.65 -13.50
CA GLN A 58 9.43 10.03 -14.23
C GLN A 58 10.00 8.88 -15.08
N VAL A 59 9.91 7.64 -14.59
CA VAL A 59 10.46 6.46 -15.29
C VAL A 59 9.44 5.80 -16.21
N HIS A 60 8.18 5.76 -15.79
CA HIS A 60 7.08 5.09 -16.47
C HIS A 60 6.00 6.08 -16.92
N SER A 61 6.40 7.08 -17.69
CA SER A 61 5.49 8.07 -18.27
C SER A 61 4.37 7.39 -19.07
N GLY A 62 3.12 7.77 -18.81
CA GLY A 62 1.95 7.24 -19.51
C GLY A 62 1.42 5.89 -19.00
N PHE A 63 2.06 5.25 -18.01
CA PHE A 63 1.53 4.02 -17.43
C PHE A 63 0.14 4.22 -16.81
N TYR A 64 -0.01 5.25 -15.97
CA TYR A 64 -1.29 5.56 -15.34
C TYR A 64 -2.36 5.93 -16.37
N ASP A 65 -2.01 6.68 -17.40
CA ASP A 65 -2.96 7.08 -18.45
C ASP A 65 -3.51 5.85 -19.18
N LYS A 66 -2.65 4.92 -19.59
CA LYS A 66 -3.07 3.66 -20.22
C LYS A 66 -3.83 2.75 -19.25
N LEU A 67 -3.41 2.70 -17.99
CA LEU A 67 -4.07 1.90 -16.96
C LEU A 67 -5.50 2.37 -16.73
N ILE A 68 -5.70 3.69 -16.57
CA ILE A 68 -7.01 4.31 -16.36
C ILE A 68 -7.86 4.22 -17.62
N GLN A 69 -7.27 4.40 -18.80
CA GLN A 69 -7.99 4.24 -20.07
C GLN A 69 -8.54 2.82 -20.24
N ARG A 70 -7.77 1.80 -19.84
CA ARG A 70 -8.17 0.39 -19.98
C ARG A 70 -9.04 -0.10 -18.83
N PHE A 71 -8.84 0.44 -17.62
CA PHE A 71 -9.53 0.03 -16.40
C PHE A 71 -9.98 1.26 -15.58
N PRO A 72 -11.01 1.99 -16.05
CA PRO A 72 -11.45 3.22 -15.41
C PRO A 72 -12.03 3.02 -13.99
N ASP A 73 -12.48 1.81 -13.67
CA ASP A 73 -13.10 1.47 -12.36
C ASP A 73 -12.07 1.10 -11.27
N LEU A 74 -10.77 1.23 -11.56
CA LEU A 74 -9.73 1.04 -10.55
C LEU A 74 -9.72 2.21 -9.58
N SER A 75 -9.89 1.91 -8.30
CA SER A 75 -9.70 2.88 -7.23
C SER A 75 -8.25 3.35 -7.18
N PRO A 76 -7.97 4.53 -6.58
CA PRO A 76 -6.61 5.02 -6.41
C PRO A 76 -5.70 3.95 -5.80
N ASN A 77 -6.11 3.30 -4.70
CA ASN A 77 -5.32 2.25 -4.04
C ASN A 77 -5.00 1.05 -4.94
N GLU A 78 -5.91 0.66 -5.83
CA GLU A 78 -5.66 -0.40 -6.81
C GLU A 78 -4.68 0.06 -7.90
N GLN A 79 -4.76 1.32 -8.33
CA GLN A 79 -3.77 1.90 -9.24
C GLN A 79 -2.38 1.97 -8.59
N ARG A 80 -2.29 2.29 -7.28
CA ARG A 80 -1.03 2.24 -6.51
C ARG A 80 -0.44 0.83 -6.51
N LEU A 81 -1.28 -0.17 -6.24
CA LEU A 81 -0.86 -1.57 -6.26
C LEU A 81 -0.34 -1.98 -7.65
N CYS A 82 -1.01 -1.56 -8.73
CA CYS A 82 -0.51 -1.80 -10.09
C CYS A 82 0.89 -1.23 -10.33
N ALA A 83 1.17 -0.03 -9.82
CA ALA A 83 2.49 0.59 -9.97
C ALA A 83 3.58 -0.16 -9.21
N PHE A 84 3.34 -0.60 -7.97
CA PHE A 84 4.29 -1.46 -7.24
C PHE A 84 4.55 -2.78 -7.97
N LEU A 85 3.50 -3.39 -8.52
CA LEU A 85 3.62 -4.64 -9.27
C LEU A 85 4.35 -4.45 -10.61
N LYS A 86 4.20 -3.30 -11.27
CA LYS A 86 4.94 -2.95 -12.50
C LYS A 86 6.44 -2.88 -12.27
N LEU A 87 6.86 -2.50 -11.05
CA LEU A 87 8.26 -2.54 -10.61
C LEU A 87 8.72 -3.91 -10.12
N ASN A 88 7.91 -4.95 -10.34
CA ASN A 88 8.20 -6.32 -9.92
C ASN A 88 8.37 -6.50 -8.40
N MET A 89 7.76 -5.61 -7.59
CA MET A 89 7.82 -5.73 -6.13
C MET A 89 7.00 -6.91 -5.64
N THR A 90 7.57 -7.65 -4.70
CA THR A 90 6.92 -8.74 -3.98
C THR A 90 5.95 -8.21 -2.93
N THR A 91 4.98 -9.03 -2.51
CA THR A 91 4.07 -8.68 -1.41
C THR A 91 4.83 -8.30 -0.13
N LYS A 92 5.98 -8.95 0.11
CA LYS A 92 6.85 -8.66 1.25
C LYS A 92 7.47 -7.27 1.17
N GLU A 93 8.06 -6.91 0.02
CA GLU A 93 8.67 -5.58 -0.16
C GLU A 93 7.62 -4.47 -0.10
N ILE A 94 6.43 -4.70 -0.65
CA ILE A 94 5.32 -3.73 -0.55
C ILE A 94 4.90 -3.57 0.91
N SER A 95 4.79 -4.68 1.66
CA SER A 95 4.45 -4.68 3.09
C SER A 95 5.48 -3.88 3.91
N GLU A 96 6.77 -4.10 3.66
CA GLU A 96 7.85 -3.38 4.35
C GLU A 96 7.87 -1.88 3.99
N LEU A 97 7.56 -1.54 2.74
CA LEU A 97 7.54 -0.14 2.28
C LEU A 97 6.32 0.62 2.82
N THR A 98 5.14 0.02 2.82
CA THR A 98 3.88 0.69 3.19
C THR A 98 3.48 0.48 4.65
N GLY A 99 4.09 -0.47 5.35
CA GLY A 99 3.67 -0.88 6.70
C GLY A 99 2.36 -1.68 6.71
N GLN A 100 1.81 -2.01 5.55
CA GLN A 100 0.57 -2.79 5.44
C GLN A 100 0.83 -4.27 5.69
N GLN A 101 -0.15 -4.96 6.26
CA GLN A 101 -0.04 -6.40 6.49
C GLN A 101 -0.04 -7.17 5.15
N ALA A 102 0.88 -8.13 5.00
CA ALA A 102 0.97 -8.97 3.81
C ALA A 102 -0.35 -9.66 3.43
N SER A 103 -1.13 -10.12 4.42
CA SER A 103 -2.45 -10.72 4.21
C SER A 103 -3.47 -9.76 3.57
N SER A 104 -3.39 -8.48 3.91
CA SER A 104 -4.24 -7.43 3.32
C SER A 104 -3.84 -7.16 1.87
N LEU A 105 -2.53 -7.17 1.59
CA LEU A 105 -2.01 -7.05 0.23
C LEU A 105 -2.39 -8.24 -0.65
N GLU A 106 -2.34 -9.47 -0.15
CA GLU A 106 -2.82 -10.65 -0.90
C GLU A 106 -4.30 -10.55 -1.26
N THR A 107 -5.12 -10.09 -0.31
CA THR A 107 -6.54 -9.84 -0.56
C THR A 107 -6.74 -8.76 -1.63
N ALA A 108 -5.94 -7.69 -1.59
CA ALA A 108 -5.96 -6.64 -2.60
C ALA A 108 -5.56 -7.17 -3.99
N ARG A 109 -4.52 -8.01 -4.09
CA ARG A 109 -4.11 -8.67 -5.35
C ARG A 109 -5.22 -9.54 -5.93
N TYR A 110 -5.91 -10.31 -5.09
CA TYR A 110 -7.04 -11.13 -5.52
C TYR A 110 -8.18 -10.28 -6.10
N ARG A 111 -8.56 -9.18 -5.42
CA ARG A 111 -9.59 -8.24 -5.93
C ARG A 111 -9.15 -7.57 -7.22
N LEU A 112 -7.87 -7.19 -7.31
CA LEU A 112 -7.30 -6.60 -8.52
C LEU A 112 -7.40 -7.55 -9.70
N ARG A 113 -7.08 -8.85 -9.53
CA ARG A 113 -7.26 -9.85 -10.60
C ARG A 113 -8.70 -9.93 -11.11
N LYS A 114 -9.69 -9.78 -10.23
CA LYS A 114 -11.11 -9.72 -10.63
C LYS A 114 -11.41 -8.50 -11.50
N LYS A 115 -10.98 -7.32 -11.08
CA LYS A 115 -11.19 -6.08 -11.85
C LYS A 115 -10.45 -6.06 -13.18
N LEU A 116 -9.28 -6.68 -13.24
CA LEU A 116 -8.49 -6.82 -14.47
C LEU A 116 -8.99 -7.96 -15.38
N GLY A 117 -9.99 -8.74 -14.95
CA GLY A 117 -10.56 -9.84 -15.73
C GLY A 117 -9.66 -11.08 -15.86
N ILE A 118 -8.69 -11.27 -14.96
CA ILE A 118 -7.67 -12.35 -15.05
C ILE A 118 -7.75 -13.38 -13.91
N THR A 119 -8.82 -13.40 -13.12
CA THR A 119 -9.00 -14.28 -11.94
C THR A 119 -8.68 -15.75 -12.22
N ASN A 120 -9.14 -16.28 -13.36
CA ASN A 120 -8.99 -17.69 -13.74
C ASN A 120 -7.98 -17.90 -14.87
N SER A 121 -7.18 -16.88 -15.18
CA SER A 121 -6.15 -16.95 -16.21
C SER A 121 -4.84 -17.46 -15.61
N GLN A 122 -4.09 -18.25 -16.38
CA GLN A 122 -2.70 -18.63 -16.07
C GLN A 122 -1.74 -17.43 -16.20
N VAL A 123 -2.25 -16.28 -16.69
CA VAL A 123 -1.45 -15.06 -16.85
C VAL A 123 -1.00 -14.53 -15.48
N ASN A 124 0.31 -14.36 -15.35
CA ASN A 124 0.94 -13.72 -14.21
C ASN A 124 0.54 -12.23 -14.16
N LEU A 125 0.13 -11.75 -12.99
CA LEU A 125 -0.34 -10.37 -12.79
C LEU A 125 0.73 -9.32 -13.15
N ILE A 126 2.00 -9.59 -12.84
CA ILE A 126 3.10 -8.68 -13.13
C ILE A 126 3.35 -8.62 -14.64
N THR A 127 3.38 -9.77 -15.32
CA THR A 127 3.52 -9.85 -16.77
C THR A 127 2.36 -9.18 -17.51
N PHE A 128 1.14 -9.28 -16.97
CA PHE A 128 -0.01 -8.55 -17.51
C PHE A 128 0.18 -7.04 -17.44
N LEU A 129 0.59 -6.53 -16.28
CA LEU A 129 0.82 -5.10 -16.06
C LEU A 129 2.05 -4.60 -16.82
N SER A 130 3.05 -5.45 -17.09
CA SER A 130 4.23 -5.06 -17.86
C SER A 130 3.90 -4.70 -19.32
N GLN A 131 2.80 -5.23 -19.86
CA GLN A 131 2.32 -4.98 -21.23
C GLN A 131 1.45 -3.73 -21.41
N ILE A 132 1.09 -3.06 -20.30
CA ILE A 132 0.43 -1.75 -20.30
C ILE A 132 1.51 -0.67 -20.45
#